data_AF-F4QTW8-F1
#
_entry.id   AF-F4QTW8-F1
#
_cell.length_a   1.000
_cell.length_b   1.000
_cell.length_c   1.000
_cell.angle_alpha   90.00
_cell.angle_beta   90.00
_cell.angle_gamma   90.00
#
_symmetry.space_group_name_H-M   'P 1'
#
loop_
_entity.id
_entity.type
_entity.pdbx_description
1 polymer ?
#
loop_
_entity_poly.entity_id
_entity_poly.type
_entity_poly.pdbx_seq_one_letter_code
_entity_poly.pdbx_strand_id
1 'polypeptide(L)'
;MVPFMTQTDWMAVLRHALLPEFHFDKAFIGVLVAILGTTISPYLFFWQATMEAEAQLHKTQVVVDKRLIKEMGFDVDLGMLFSSIVMFFIILTAGSTLYAAGIHHIDTVAEAAEALRPVAGDGAYYLFAIGVIGTGFLAIPVLSGCLSYIVAETFGWQEGLDKKFHEAPAFYGVVIVSLVVGLGINYLGISPIQALLWSAILYGVTAPVLIGILLHIANNKAVMGSYTNGLWSNLLGGLALVLMTVAAGCLVYFTIST
;
A
#
# COMPACT_ATOMS: atom_id res chain seq x y z
N MET A 1 3.98 17.01 -12.71
CA MET A 1 4.54 17.98 -13.70
C MET A 1 4.70 17.36 -15.08
N VAL A 2 5.25 16.16 -15.22
CA VAL A 2 5.51 15.50 -16.52
C VAL A 2 4.29 15.41 -17.48
N PRO A 3 3.06 15.08 -17.04
CA PRO A 3 1.91 15.02 -17.95
C PRO A 3 1.51 16.37 -18.56
N PHE A 4 1.87 17.47 -17.90
CA PHE A 4 1.62 18.84 -18.39
C PHE A 4 2.70 19.32 -19.37
N MET A 5 3.85 18.65 -19.42
CA MET A 5 4.96 18.97 -20.33
C MET A 5 4.92 18.13 -21.61
N THR A 6 4.13 17.06 -21.62
CA THR A 6 3.89 16.20 -22.79
C THR A 6 2.58 16.59 -23.48
N GLN A 7 2.44 16.29 -24.78
CA GLN A 7 1.18 16.50 -25.52
C GLN A 7 0.13 15.47 -25.07
N THR A 8 -0.37 15.64 -23.84
CA THR A 8 -1.39 14.77 -23.25
C THR A 8 -2.77 15.24 -23.69
N ASP A 9 -3.55 14.35 -24.31
CA ASP A 9 -4.96 14.61 -24.62
C ASP A 9 -5.80 14.50 -23.34
N TRP A 10 -6.02 15.65 -22.69
CA TRP A 10 -6.81 15.74 -21.47
C TRP A 10 -8.27 15.28 -21.62
N MET A 11 -8.84 15.37 -22.84
CA MET A 11 -10.20 14.90 -23.10
C MET A 11 -10.23 13.37 -23.11
N ALA A 12 -9.24 12.73 -23.73
CA ALA A 12 -9.08 11.28 -23.69
C ALA A 12 -8.83 10.78 -22.25
N VAL A 13 -7.96 11.46 -21.50
CA VAL A 13 -7.69 11.14 -20.09
C VAL A 13 -8.96 11.19 -19.25
N LEU A 14 -9.77 12.25 -19.38
CA LEU A 14 -11.02 12.37 -18.64
C LEU A 14 -12.03 11.28 -19.03
N ARG A 15 -12.11 10.94 -20.32
CA ARG A 15 -12.98 9.86 -20.81
C ARG A 15 -12.58 8.51 -20.23
N HIS A 16 -11.32 8.13 -20.31
CA HIS A 16 -10.86 6.82 -19.81
C HIS A 16 -10.79 6.76 -18.28
N ALA A 17 -10.64 7.91 -17.60
CA ALA A 17 -10.75 7.98 -16.14
C ALA A 17 -12.19 7.75 -15.64
N LEU A 18 -13.20 8.22 -16.40
CA LEU A 18 -14.62 8.06 -16.05
C LEU A 18 -15.23 6.77 -16.62
N LEU A 19 -14.72 6.29 -17.76
CA LEU A 19 -15.16 5.08 -18.46
C LEU A 19 -13.94 4.20 -18.72
N PRO A 20 -13.52 3.38 -17.74
CA PRO A 20 -12.41 2.47 -17.91
C PRO A 20 -12.78 1.35 -18.90
N GLU A 21 -11.87 1.04 -19.81
CA GLU A 21 -11.96 -0.13 -20.68
C GLU A 21 -11.46 -1.35 -19.91
N PHE A 22 -12.30 -2.40 -19.82
CA PHE A 22 -11.95 -3.62 -19.10
C PHE A 22 -11.43 -4.67 -20.06
N HIS A 23 -10.17 -5.06 -19.88
CA HIS A 23 -9.58 -6.19 -20.58
C HIS A 23 -9.53 -7.39 -19.64
N PHE A 24 -10.15 -8.50 -20.05
CA PHE A 24 -10.18 -9.74 -19.27
C PHE A 24 -8.95 -10.59 -19.54
N ASP A 25 -7.77 -10.01 -19.28
CA ASP A 25 -6.49 -10.72 -19.35
C ASP A 25 -5.82 -10.82 -17.97
N LYS A 26 -4.95 -11.82 -17.81
CA LYS A 26 -4.29 -12.12 -16.54
C LYS A 26 -3.42 -10.95 -16.04
N ALA A 27 -2.80 -10.21 -16.95
CA ALA A 27 -1.93 -9.08 -16.59
C ALA A 27 -2.77 -7.89 -16.11
N PHE A 28 -3.85 -7.54 -16.82
CA PHE A 28 -4.78 -6.48 -16.47
C PHE A 28 -5.44 -6.76 -15.11
N ILE A 29 -5.98 -7.96 -14.91
CA ILE A 29 -6.60 -8.34 -13.62
C ILE A 29 -5.55 -8.39 -12.51
N GLY A 30 -4.34 -8.87 -12.79
CA GLY A 30 -3.22 -8.86 -11.84
C GLY A 30 -2.86 -7.44 -11.38
N VAL A 31 -2.72 -6.49 -12.32
CA VAL A 31 -2.44 -5.09 -12.00
C VAL A 31 -3.63 -4.43 -11.29
N LEU A 32 -4.87 -4.74 -11.66
CA LEU A 32 -6.07 -4.26 -10.98
C LEU A 32 -6.09 -4.71 -9.52
N VAL A 33 -5.85 -6.00 -9.25
CA VAL A 33 -5.76 -6.55 -7.89
C VAL A 33 -4.58 -5.94 -7.14
N ALA A 34 -3.45 -5.72 -7.79
CA ALA A 34 -2.30 -5.06 -7.18
C ALA A 34 -2.61 -3.62 -6.72
N ILE A 35 -3.26 -2.82 -7.58
CA ILE A 35 -3.67 -1.44 -7.26
C ILE A 35 -4.68 -1.42 -6.11
N LEU A 36 -5.67 -2.32 -6.15
CA LEU A 36 -6.63 -2.44 -5.06
C LEU A 36 -5.95 -2.88 -3.76
N GLY A 37 -5.04 -3.86 -3.85
CA GLY A 37 -4.28 -4.41 -2.74
C GLY A 37 -3.37 -3.40 -2.06
N THR A 38 -2.71 -2.51 -2.82
CA THR A 38 -1.91 -1.43 -2.24
C THR A 38 -2.79 -0.32 -1.64
N THR A 39 -3.99 -0.09 -2.20
CA THR A 39 -4.93 0.91 -1.69
C THR A 39 -5.57 0.48 -0.37
N ILE A 40 -6.03 -0.77 -0.28
CA ILE A 40 -6.62 -1.34 0.94
C ILE A 40 -5.63 -2.34 1.54
N SER A 41 -4.43 -1.83 1.83
CA SER A 41 -3.31 -2.65 2.30
C SER A 41 -3.64 -3.29 3.66
N PRO A 42 -3.66 -4.64 3.74
CA PRO A 42 -3.96 -5.41 4.94
C PRO A 42 -3.18 -4.94 6.19
N TYR A 43 -1.89 -4.64 6.02
CA TYR A 43 -1.03 -4.26 7.13
C TYR A 43 -1.40 -2.91 7.75
N LEU A 44 -2.03 -1.99 7.00
CA LEU A 44 -2.40 -0.67 7.51
C LEU A 44 -3.43 -0.77 8.64
N PHE A 45 -4.34 -1.74 8.57
CA PHE A 45 -5.34 -1.94 9.63
C PHE A 45 -4.68 -2.33 10.96
N PHE A 46 -3.71 -3.24 10.92
CA PHE A 46 -2.94 -3.61 12.10
C PHE A 46 -2.04 -2.47 12.56
N TRP A 47 -1.27 -1.87 11.65
CA TRP A 47 -0.36 -0.78 11.96
C TRP A 47 -1.05 0.40 12.61
N GLN A 48 -2.16 0.88 12.04
CA GLN A 48 -2.92 1.98 12.62
C GLN A 48 -3.48 1.62 14.00
N ALA A 49 -4.03 0.41 14.17
CA ALA A 49 -4.55 -0.03 15.46
C ALA A 49 -3.45 -0.13 16.53
N THR A 50 -2.29 -0.69 16.18
CA THR A 50 -1.13 -0.81 17.09
C THR A 50 -0.56 0.56 17.45
N MET A 51 -0.41 1.47 16.48
CA MET A 51 0.11 2.82 16.75
C MET A 51 -0.83 3.63 17.64
N GLU A 52 -2.14 3.53 17.42
CA GLU A 52 -3.12 4.17 18.29
C GLU A 52 -3.13 3.54 19.69
N ALA A 53 -3.02 2.21 19.79
CA ALA A 53 -2.91 1.54 21.08
C ALA A 53 -1.65 2.00 21.86
N GLU A 54 -0.49 2.07 21.20
CA GLU A 54 0.77 2.54 21.78
C GLU A 54 0.69 4.01 22.23
N ALA A 55 0.11 4.88 21.39
CA ALA A 55 -0.11 6.28 21.74
C ALA A 55 -1.03 6.46 22.98
N GLN A 56 -1.91 5.50 23.26
CA GLN A 56 -2.79 5.50 24.43
C GLN A 56 -2.12 4.87 25.67
N LEU A 57 -1.19 3.94 25.51
CA LEU A 57 -0.42 3.35 26.64
C LEU A 57 0.40 4.42 27.40
N HIS A 58 0.81 5.48 26.71
CA HIS A 58 1.49 6.63 27.33
C HIS A 58 0.55 7.63 28.01
N LYS A 59 -0.77 7.41 27.98
CA LYS A 59 -1.79 8.29 28.58
C LYS A 59 -2.39 7.67 29.84
N THR A 60 -2.58 8.48 30.88
CA THR A 60 -3.12 8.03 32.18
C THR A 60 -4.60 7.59 32.11
N GLN A 61 -5.35 8.04 31.10
CA GLN A 61 -6.73 7.61 30.85
C GLN A 61 -6.98 7.49 29.34
N VAL A 62 -7.54 6.34 28.93
CA VAL A 62 -8.02 6.11 27.56
C VAL A 62 -9.40 6.76 27.45
N VAL A 63 -9.46 7.97 26.89
CA VAL A 63 -10.72 8.67 26.62
C VAL A 63 -11.02 8.58 25.13
N VAL A 64 -12.02 7.78 24.76
CA VAL A 64 -12.53 7.69 23.38
C VAL A 64 -13.53 8.81 23.14
N ASP A 65 -13.03 9.96 22.68
CA ASP A 65 -13.88 11.08 22.26
C ASP A 65 -14.33 10.88 20.81
N LYS A 66 -15.63 11.09 20.53
CA LYS A 66 -16.17 11.13 19.17
C LYS A 66 -15.48 12.18 18.31
N ARG A 67 -15.00 13.27 18.92
CA ARG A 67 -14.22 14.30 18.24
C ARG A 67 -12.87 13.75 17.76
N LEU A 68 -12.17 12.99 18.58
CA LEU A 68 -10.89 12.36 18.23
C LEU A 68 -11.08 11.40 17.04
N ILE A 69 -12.11 10.55 17.07
CA ILE A 69 -12.43 9.64 15.95
C ILE A 69 -12.71 10.42 14.66
N LYS A 70 -13.40 11.56 14.75
CA LYS A 70 -13.70 12.39 13.58
C LYS A 70 -12.45 13.07 13.02
N GLU A 71 -11.57 13.57 13.88
CA GLU A 71 -10.30 14.17 13.48
C GLU A 71 -9.38 13.13 12.83
N MET A 72 -9.28 11.93 13.40
CA MET A 72 -8.56 10.80 12.79
C MET A 72 -9.15 10.41 11.43
N GLY A 73 -10.48 10.30 11.32
CA GLY A 73 -11.14 9.98 10.06
C GLY A 73 -10.85 11.01 8.97
N PHE A 74 -10.85 12.30 9.32
CA PHE A 74 -10.52 13.37 8.37
C PHE A 74 -9.06 13.32 7.91
N ASP A 75 -8.12 13.00 8.81
CA ASP A 75 -6.71 12.84 8.46
C ASP A 75 -6.49 11.66 7.50
N VAL A 76 -7.16 10.53 7.76
CA VAL A 76 -7.16 9.36 6.86
C VAL A 76 -7.77 9.71 5.51
N ASP A 77 -8.92 10.38 5.49
CA ASP A 77 -9.61 10.76 4.24
C ASP A 77 -8.74 11.68 3.38
N LEU A 78 -8.11 12.71 3.98
CA LEU A 78 -7.19 13.60 3.28
C LEU A 78 -5.94 12.88 2.78
N GLY A 79 -5.35 12.02 3.60
CA GLY A 79 -4.19 11.22 3.23
C GLY A 79 -4.48 10.30 2.05
N MET A 80 -5.63 9.61 2.08
CA MET A 80 -6.08 8.73 1.00
C MET A 80 -6.41 9.49 -0.28
N LEU A 81 -7.04 10.66 -0.18
CA LEU A 81 -7.32 11.52 -1.33
C LEU A 81 -6.02 11.98 -2.01
N PHE A 82 -5.07 12.48 -1.22
CA PHE A 82 -3.78 12.93 -1.74
C PHE A 82 -3.00 11.76 -2.38
N SER A 83 -2.97 10.61 -1.71
CA SER A 83 -2.35 9.38 -2.24
C SER A 83 -2.96 8.98 -3.59
N SER A 84 -4.29 9.00 -3.71
CA SER A 84 -5.01 8.66 -4.94
C SER A 84 -4.70 9.63 -6.09
N ILE A 85 -4.60 10.93 -5.79
CA ILE A 85 -4.22 11.95 -6.77
C ILE A 85 -2.79 11.70 -7.27
N VAL A 86 -1.84 11.43 -6.36
CA VAL A 86 -0.46 11.12 -6.72
C VAL A 86 -0.40 9.85 -7.58
N MET A 87 -1.09 8.78 -7.18
CA MET A 87 -1.18 7.54 -7.95
C MET A 87 -1.72 7.79 -9.36
N PHE A 88 -2.79 8.57 -9.50
CA PHE A 88 -3.34 8.94 -10.80
C PHE A 88 -2.30 9.63 -11.70
N PHE A 89 -1.55 10.60 -11.16
CA PHE A 89 -0.50 11.27 -11.93
C PHE A 89 0.68 10.36 -12.27
N ILE A 90 1.02 9.39 -11.41
CA ILE A 90 2.06 8.40 -11.71
C ILE A 90 1.63 7.51 -12.87
N ILE A 91 0.40 6.97 -12.83
CA ILE A 91 -0.16 6.14 -13.91
C ILE A 91 -0.24 6.94 -15.20
N LEU A 92 -0.76 8.18 -15.14
CA LEU A 92 -0.84 9.05 -16.30
C LEU A 92 0.53 9.36 -16.90
N THR A 93 1.52 9.65 -16.05
CA THR A 93 2.89 9.89 -16.50
C THR A 93 3.45 8.65 -17.18
N ALA A 94 3.39 7.48 -16.54
CA ALA A 94 3.90 6.24 -17.12
C ALA A 94 3.21 5.89 -18.45
N GLY A 95 1.89 6.10 -18.55
CA GLY A 95 1.13 5.90 -19.78
C GLY A 95 1.49 6.89 -20.88
N SER A 96 1.61 8.19 -20.58
CA SER A 96 1.87 9.21 -21.61
C SER A 96 3.34 9.30 -22.02
N THR A 97 4.28 8.82 -21.19
CA THR A 97 5.72 8.89 -21.48
C THR A 97 6.30 7.53 -21.84
N LEU A 98 6.37 6.61 -20.88
CA LEU A 98 7.04 5.31 -21.03
C LEU A 98 6.32 4.44 -22.05
N TYR A 99 5.01 4.28 -21.91
CA TYR A 99 4.22 3.44 -22.83
C TYR A 99 4.22 4.03 -24.25
N ALA A 100 4.09 5.35 -24.39
CA ALA A 100 4.17 6.03 -25.69
C ALA A 100 5.56 5.91 -26.34
N ALA A 101 6.63 5.82 -25.54
CA ALA A 101 8.00 5.59 -26.02
C ALA A 101 8.30 4.11 -26.34
N GLY A 102 7.33 3.20 -26.21
CA GLY A 102 7.51 1.77 -26.46
C GLY A 102 8.24 1.02 -25.33
N ILE A 103 8.41 1.65 -24.17
CA ILE A 103 9.05 1.05 -23.00
C ILE A 103 7.97 0.32 -22.20
N HIS A 104 7.83 -0.98 -22.46
CA HIS A 104 6.82 -1.84 -21.82
C HIS A 104 7.36 -2.73 -20.71
N HIS A 105 8.68 -2.82 -20.56
CA HIS A 105 9.33 -3.67 -19.58
C HIS A 105 10.31 -2.86 -18.74
N ILE A 106 10.12 -2.91 -17.42
CA ILE A 106 10.95 -2.25 -16.42
C ILE A 106 11.07 -3.21 -15.26
N ASP A 107 12.29 -3.66 -14.98
CA ASP A 107 12.58 -4.59 -13.89
C ASP A 107 13.12 -3.89 -12.66
N THR A 108 13.74 -2.71 -12.85
CA THR A 108 14.33 -1.95 -11.75
C THR A 108 13.86 -0.50 -11.69
N VAL A 109 13.92 0.08 -10.49
CA VAL A 109 13.58 1.50 -10.30
C VAL A 109 14.61 2.41 -10.98
N ALA A 110 15.85 1.93 -11.14
CA ALA A 110 16.88 2.62 -11.91
C ALA A 110 16.48 2.72 -13.40
N GLU A 111 16.03 1.63 -13.99
CA GLU A 111 15.50 1.62 -15.36
C GLU A 111 14.30 2.56 -15.50
N ALA A 112 13.39 2.61 -14.51
CA ALA A 112 12.26 3.54 -14.53
C ALA A 112 12.73 5.01 -14.56
N ALA A 113 13.78 5.34 -13.79
CA ALA A 113 14.37 6.67 -13.78
C ALA A 113 15.01 7.00 -15.13
N GLU A 114 15.79 6.07 -15.69
CA GLU A 114 16.46 6.25 -16.98
C GLU A 114 15.45 6.38 -18.14
N ALA A 115 14.35 5.63 -18.10
CA ALA A 115 13.28 5.70 -19.08
C ALA A 115 12.59 7.07 -19.13
N LEU A 116 12.57 7.81 -18.02
CA LEU A 116 12.04 9.17 -17.98
C LEU A 116 12.99 10.22 -18.57
N ARG A 117 14.29 9.93 -18.61
CA ARG A 117 15.34 10.86 -19.07
C ARG A 117 15.13 11.37 -20.50
N PRO A 118 14.89 10.52 -21.53
CA PRO A 118 14.70 11.01 -22.91
C PRO A 118 13.38 11.76 -23.11
N VAL A 119 12.36 11.52 -22.26
CA VAL A 119 11.02 12.10 -22.44
C VAL A 119 10.83 13.40 -21.67
N ALA A 120 11.43 13.53 -20.49
CA ALA A 120 11.24 14.66 -19.58
C ALA A 120 12.54 15.38 -19.18
N GLY A 121 13.69 14.95 -19.71
CA GLY A 121 15.00 15.54 -19.48
C GLY A 121 15.67 15.12 -18.17
N ASP A 122 16.91 15.58 -17.97
CA ASP A 122 17.73 15.24 -16.80
C ASP A 122 17.09 15.71 -15.47
N GLY A 123 16.35 16.82 -15.48
CA GLY A 123 15.66 17.31 -14.29
C GLY A 123 14.61 16.34 -13.74
N ALA A 124 13.86 15.67 -14.64
CA ALA A 124 12.87 14.67 -14.25
C ALA A 124 13.53 13.41 -13.68
N TYR A 125 14.68 13.00 -14.24
CA TYR A 125 15.49 11.92 -13.71
C TYR A 125 15.91 12.19 -12.25
N TYR A 126 16.51 13.36 -11.98
CA TYR A 126 16.95 13.69 -10.63
C TYR A 126 15.78 13.82 -9.65
N LEU A 127 14.67 14.45 -10.07
CA LEU A 127 13.48 14.58 -9.23
C LEU A 127 12.88 13.20 -8.88
N PHE A 128 12.81 12.30 -9.86
CA PHE A 128 12.34 10.93 -9.64
C PHE A 128 13.28 10.17 -8.71
N ALA A 129 14.59 10.21 -8.96
CA ALA A 129 15.60 9.52 -8.13
C ALA A 129 15.56 10.01 -6.67
N ILE A 130 15.53 11.33 -6.45
CA ILE A 130 15.43 11.90 -5.09
C ILE A 130 14.10 11.49 -4.44
N GLY A 131 13.00 11.51 -5.19
CA GLY A 131 11.68 11.08 -4.71
C GLY A 131 11.70 9.63 -4.24
N VAL A 132 12.18 8.71 -5.08
CA VAL A 132 12.29 7.27 -4.74
C VAL A 132 13.18 7.07 -3.52
N ILE A 133 14.36 7.68 -3.48
CA ILE A 133 15.28 7.57 -2.34
C ILE A 133 14.59 8.07 -1.06
N GLY A 134 13.93 9.23 -1.11
CA GLY A 134 13.19 9.79 0.01
C GLY A 134 12.07 8.86 0.50
N THR A 135 11.29 8.28 -0.41
CA THR A 135 10.25 7.30 -0.04
C THR A 135 10.83 6.04 0.59
N GLY A 136 11.99 5.56 0.11
CA GLY A 136 12.68 4.42 0.71
C GLY A 136 13.14 4.69 2.14
N PHE A 137 13.73 5.85 2.40
CA PHE A 137 14.15 6.23 3.76
C PHE A 137 12.99 6.31 4.76
N LEU A 138 11.79 6.69 4.30
CA LEU A 138 10.59 6.72 5.14
C LEU A 138 9.96 5.33 5.30
N ALA A 139 9.91 4.54 4.23
CA ALA A 139 9.21 3.25 4.22
C ALA A 139 9.99 2.13 4.94
N ILE A 140 11.33 2.09 4.77
CA ILE A 140 12.16 1.00 5.32
C ILE A 140 12.01 0.90 6.85
N PRO A 141 12.18 1.98 7.65
CA PRO A 141 12.06 1.89 9.11
C PRO A 141 10.66 1.50 9.57
N VAL A 142 9.63 2.04 8.92
CA VAL A 142 8.23 1.75 9.26
C VAL A 142 7.93 0.27 9.03
N LEU A 143 8.18 -0.25 7.81
CA LEU A 143 7.82 -1.62 7.45
C LEU A 143 8.67 -2.67 8.19
N SER A 144 9.97 -2.43 8.34
CA SER A 144 10.83 -3.33 9.13
C SER A 144 10.44 -3.30 10.60
N GLY A 145 10.08 -2.12 11.14
CA GLY A 145 9.51 -1.98 12.47
C GLY A 145 8.22 -2.79 12.62
N CYS A 146 7.24 -2.62 11.73
CA CYS A 146 5.98 -3.39 11.74
C CYS A 146 6.24 -4.90 11.83
N LEU A 147 7.13 -5.40 10.96
CA LEU A 147 7.47 -6.81 10.90
C LEU A 147 8.10 -7.28 12.21
N SER A 148 9.04 -6.51 12.76
CA SER A 148 9.67 -6.82 14.03
C SER A 148 8.69 -6.83 15.20
N TYR A 149 7.71 -5.91 15.24
CA TYR A 149 6.65 -5.92 16.24
C TYR A 149 5.78 -7.18 16.09
N ILE A 150 5.28 -7.49 14.89
CA ILE A 150 4.43 -8.66 14.67
C ILE A 150 5.14 -9.95 15.10
N VAL A 151 6.42 -10.10 14.72
CA VAL A 151 7.19 -11.29 15.07
C VAL A 151 7.45 -11.33 16.58
N ALA A 152 7.87 -10.23 17.19
CA ALA A 152 8.15 -10.20 18.62
C ALA A 152 6.89 -10.48 19.46
N GLU A 153 5.75 -9.87 19.12
CA GLU A 153 4.46 -10.12 19.77
C GLU A 153 4.03 -11.59 19.63
N THR A 154 4.17 -12.17 18.43
CA THR A 154 3.83 -13.58 18.18
C THR A 154 4.62 -14.55 19.06
N PHE A 155 5.89 -14.24 19.33
CA PHE A 155 6.77 -15.07 20.15
C PHE A 155 6.87 -14.61 21.62
N GLY A 156 6.15 -13.56 22.01
CA GLY A 156 6.20 -12.97 23.35
C GLY A 156 7.56 -12.39 23.73
N TRP A 157 8.31 -11.89 22.75
CA TRP A 157 9.64 -11.30 22.96
C TRP A 157 9.56 -9.82 23.39
N GLN A 158 10.65 -9.34 24.00
CA GLN A 158 10.81 -7.91 24.28
C GLN A 158 10.90 -7.12 22.97
N GLU A 159 10.00 -6.15 22.81
CA GLU A 159 9.88 -5.28 21.64
C GLU A 159 9.87 -3.80 22.02
N GLY A 160 10.08 -2.93 21.03
CA GLY A 160 10.06 -1.47 21.18
C GLY A 160 11.21 -0.79 20.45
N LEU A 161 10.89 0.22 19.63
CA LEU A 161 11.89 1.12 19.02
C LEU A 161 12.53 2.07 20.03
N ASP A 162 11.89 2.25 21.18
CA ASP A 162 12.36 3.04 22.33
C ASP A 162 13.39 2.29 23.18
N LYS A 163 13.52 0.97 22.99
CA LYS A 163 14.49 0.13 23.69
C LYS A 163 15.85 0.12 23.00
N LYS A 164 16.91 -0.07 23.78
CA LYS A 164 18.26 -0.25 23.23
C LYS A 164 18.40 -1.63 22.59
N PHE A 165 19.35 -1.76 21.68
CA PHE A 165 19.64 -3.02 20.97
C PHE A 165 19.79 -4.24 21.92
N HIS A 166 20.45 -4.05 23.07
CA HIS A 166 20.64 -5.11 24.06
C HIS A 166 19.37 -5.46 24.85
N GLU A 167 18.39 -4.56 24.92
CA GLU A 167 17.12 -4.77 25.63
C GLU A 167 16.10 -5.52 24.77
N ALA A 168 16.21 -5.42 23.43
CA ALA A 168 15.35 -6.11 22.47
C ALA A 168 16.16 -6.74 21.31
N PRO A 169 17.11 -7.67 21.57
CA PRO A 169 18.02 -8.18 20.55
C PRO A 169 17.30 -8.97 19.45
N ALA A 170 16.21 -9.67 19.80
CA ALA A 170 15.41 -10.40 18.82
C ALA A 170 14.65 -9.46 17.87
N PHE A 171 14.09 -8.36 18.39
CA PHE A 171 13.39 -7.33 17.61
C PHE A 171 14.31 -6.70 16.55
N TYR A 172 15.49 -6.24 16.96
CA TYR A 172 16.47 -5.67 16.03
C TYR A 172 17.10 -6.72 15.12
N GLY A 173 17.19 -7.98 15.56
CA GLY A 173 17.58 -9.11 14.72
C GLY A 173 16.63 -9.27 13.52
N VAL A 174 15.32 -9.21 13.74
CA VAL A 174 14.31 -9.25 12.66
C VAL A 174 14.46 -8.06 11.71
N VAL A 175 14.73 -6.85 12.22
CA VAL A 175 14.99 -5.66 11.38
C VAL A 175 16.18 -5.93 10.45
N ILE A 176 17.32 -6.36 11.01
CA ILE A 176 18.55 -6.59 10.25
C ILE A 176 18.33 -7.70 9.20
N VAL A 177 17.75 -8.83 9.60
CA VAL A 177 17.49 -9.96 8.68
C VAL A 177 16.56 -9.53 7.55
N SER A 178 15.47 -8.82 7.85
CA SER A 178 14.54 -8.34 6.84
C SER A 178 15.19 -7.40 5.83
N LEU A 179 16.07 -6.49 6.30
CA LEU A 179 16.81 -5.56 5.47
C LEU A 179 17.84 -6.29 4.57
N VAL A 180 18.58 -7.24 5.13
CA VAL A 180 19.54 -8.06 4.38
C VAL A 180 18.84 -8.89 3.31
N VAL A 181 17.70 -9.51 3.65
CA VAL A 181 16.90 -10.27 2.68
C VAL A 181 16.38 -9.34 1.58
N GLY A 182 15.82 -8.18 1.93
CA GLY A 182 15.32 -7.21 0.96
C GLY A 182 16.39 -6.71 -0.02
N LEU A 183 17.59 -6.39 0.49
CA LEU A 183 18.74 -6.02 -0.35
C LEU A 183 19.25 -7.20 -1.19
N GLY A 184 19.16 -8.41 -0.63
CA GLY A 184 19.58 -9.67 -1.25
C GLY A 184 18.76 -10.07 -2.49
N ILE A 185 17.49 -9.67 -2.59
CA ILE A 185 16.59 -10.02 -3.70
C ILE A 185 17.19 -9.61 -5.06
N ASN A 186 17.84 -8.44 -5.14
CA ASN A 186 18.52 -7.98 -6.35
C ASN A 186 19.61 -8.96 -6.84
N TYR A 187 20.31 -9.63 -5.93
CA TYR A 187 21.39 -10.56 -6.27
C TYR A 187 20.88 -11.96 -6.64
N LEU A 188 19.63 -12.28 -6.28
CA LEU A 188 18.99 -13.57 -6.58
C LEU A 188 18.41 -13.64 -8.01
N GLY A 189 18.59 -12.58 -8.81
CA GLY A 189 18.01 -12.48 -10.16
C GLY A 189 16.49 -12.27 -10.16
N ILE A 190 15.90 -11.94 -9.01
CA ILE A 190 14.48 -11.62 -8.90
C ILE A 190 14.32 -10.12 -9.14
N SER A 191 13.56 -9.77 -10.18
CA SER A 191 13.20 -8.38 -10.48
C SER A 191 12.48 -7.73 -9.29
N PRO A 192 13.02 -6.65 -8.69
CA PRO A 192 12.38 -5.96 -7.57
C PRO A 192 10.99 -5.44 -7.90
N ILE A 193 10.77 -4.99 -9.14
CA ILE A 193 9.45 -4.52 -9.57
C ILE A 193 8.46 -5.69 -9.62
N GLN A 194 8.88 -6.86 -10.12
CA GLN A 194 8.03 -8.04 -10.10
C GLN A 194 7.75 -8.50 -8.66
N ALA A 195 8.76 -8.51 -7.79
CA ALA A 195 8.56 -8.83 -6.36
C ALA A 195 7.57 -7.87 -5.69
N LEU A 196 7.67 -6.56 -5.99
CA LEU A 196 6.73 -5.54 -5.51
C LEU A 196 5.31 -5.80 -6.03
N LEU A 197 5.16 -6.12 -7.32
CA LEU A 197 3.86 -6.41 -7.93
C LEU A 197 3.22 -7.66 -7.33
N TRP A 198 3.97 -8.75 -7.15
CA TRP A 198 3.49 -9.97 -6.50
C TRP A 198 3.10 -9.73 -5.04
N SER A 199 3.87 -8.91 -4.32
CA SER A 199 3.54 -8.53 -2.94
C SER A 199 2.23 -7.72 -2.88
N ALA A 200 2.03 -6.78 -3.81
CA ALA A 200 0.80 -6.01 -3.93
C ALA A 200 -0.41 -6.90 -4.28
N ILE A 201 -0.23 -7.88 -5.17
CA ILE A 201 -1.25 -8.87 -5.48
C ILE A 201 -1.61 -9.68 -4.24
N LEU A 202 -0.61 -10.15 -3.49
CA LEU A 202 -0.82 -10.91 -2.26
C LEU A 202 -1.63 -10.10 -1.23
N TYR A 203 -1.35 -8.80 -1.11
CA TYR A 203 -2.16 -7.88 -0.31
C TYR A 203 -3.62 -7.82 -0.80
N GLY A 204 -3.85 -7.70 -2.12
CA GLY A 204 -5.20 -7.72 -2.69
C GLY A 204 -5.96 -9.02 -2.43
N VAL A 205 -5.27 -10.17 -2.49
CA VAL A 205 -5.88 -11.49 -2.22
C VAL A 205 -6.16 -11.72 -0.74
N THR A 206 -5.35 -11.15 0.16
CA THR A 206 -5.50 -11.30 1.62
C THR A 206 -6.45 -10.27 2.24
N ALA A 207 -6.65 -9.12 1.58
CA ALA A 207 -7.52 -8.05 2.05
C ALA A 207 -8.96 -8.49 2.38
N PRO A 208 -9.66 -9.33 1.59
CA PRO A 208 -11.02 -9.78 1.93
C PRO A 208 -11.12 -10.44 3.30
N VAL A 209 -10.15 -11.30 3.65
CA VAL A 209 -10.15 -12.02 4.93
C VAL A 209 -10.04 -11.03 6.08
N LEU A 210 -9.11 -10.07 5.99
CA LEU A 210 -8.96 -9.06 7.04
C LEU A 210 -10.17 -8.13 7.14
N ILE A 211 -10.70 -7.64 6.02
CA ILE A 211 -11.89 -6.78 6.01
C ILE A 211 -13.07 -7.52 6.67
N GLY A 212 -13.25 -8.81 6.38
CA GLY A 212 -14.27 -9.64 6.99
C GLY A 212 -14.11 -9.73 8.52
N ILE A 213 -12.88 -9.97 8.99
CA ILE A 213 -12.57 -10.01 10.43
C ILE A 213 -12.83 -8.64 11.09
N LEU A 214 -12.38 -7.55 10.46
CA LEU A 214 -12.55 -6.20 10.99
C LEU A 214 -14.02 -5.80 11.05
N LEU A 215 -14.80 -6.08 10.01
CA LEU A 215 -16.25 -5.86 10.02
C LEU A 215 -16.93 -6.68 11.10
N HIS A 216 -16.49 -7.91 11.34
CA HIS A 216 -17.01 -8.73 12.42
C HIS A 216 -16.73 -8.10 13.81
N ILE A 217 -15.47 -7.71 14.06
CA ILE A 217 -15.06 -7.08 15.32
C ILE A 217 -15.77 -5.74 15.52
N ALA A 218 -15.79 -4.88 14.49
CA ALA A 218 -16.37 -3.54 14.53
C ALA A 218 -17.91 -3.55 14.75
N ASN A 219 -18.58 -4.66 14.42
CA ASN A 219 -20.01 -4.86 14.70
C ASN A 219 -20.29 -5.59 16.01
N ASN A 220 -19.27 -6.17 16.65
CA ASN A 220 -19.44 -6.91 17.89
C ASN A 220 -19.60 -5.95 19.08
N LYS A 221 -20.82 -5.85 19.61
CA LYS A 221 -21.13 -5.03 20.79
C LYS A 221 -20.35 -5.43 22.05
N ALA A 222 -19.92 -6.69 22.16
CA ALA A 222 -19.11 -7.14 23.29
C ALA A 222 -17.69 -6.53 23.27
N VAL A 223 -17.18 -6.19 22.08
CA VAL A 223 -15.85 -5.57 21.91
C VAL A 223 -15.98 -4.05 21.81
N MET A 224 -16.88 -3.55 20.96
CA MET A 224 -16.97 -2.12 20.61
C MET A 224 -17.93 -1.32 21.51
N GLY A 225 -18.73 -1.97 22.36
CA GLY A 225 -19.69 -1.31 23.24
C GLY A 225 -20.68 -0.42 22.47
N SER A 226 -20.65 0.88 22.77
CA SER A 226 -21.50 1.90 22.13
C SER A 226 -20.94 2.45 20.80
N TYR A 227 -19.73 2.08 20.42
CA TYR A 227 -19.02 2.58 19.22
C TYR A 227 -19.07 1.59 18.04
N THR A 228 -20.08 0.73 17.98
CA THR A 228 -20.26 -0.18 16.84
C THR A 228 -20.48 0.57 15.52
N ASN A 229 -20.10 -0.07 14.41
CA ASN A 229 -20.29 0.50 13.08
C ASN A 229 -21.72 0.98 12.80
N GLY A 230 -21.81 2.15 12.16
CA GLY A 230 -23.05 2.66 11.61
C GLY A 230 -23.42 2.00 10.27
N LEU A 231 -24.60 2.33 9.75
CA LEU A 231 -25.10 1.81 8.47
C LEU A 231 -24.16 2.12 7.30
N TRP A 232 -23.63 3.34 7.23
CA TRP A 232 -22.70 3.76 6.18
C TRP A 232 -21.36 3.03 6.25
N SER A 233 -20.80 2.86 7.45
CA SER A 233 -19.54 2.12 7.65
C SER A 233 -19.69 0.65 7.22
N ASN A 234 -20.83 0.02 7.54
CA ASN A 234 -21.10 -1.35 7.12
C ASN A 234 -21.39 -1.47 5.61
N LEU A 235 -22.08 -0.50 5.02
CA LEU A 235 -22.31 -0.49 3.57
C LEU A 235 -20.99 -0.35 2.79
N LEU A 236 -20.17 0.62 3.14
CA LEU A 236 -18.88 0.88 2.47
C LEU A 236 -17.90 -0.26 2.72
N GLY A 237 -17.78 -0.75 3.96
CA GLY A 237 -16.92 -1.89 4.27
C GLY A 237 -17.40 -3.18 3.62
N GLY A 238 -18.71 -3.42 3.56
CA GLY A 238 -19.29 -4.55 2.84
C GLY A 238 -19.05 -4.47 1.33
N LEU A 239 -19.18 -3.29 0.73
CA LEU A 239 -18.84 -3.07 -0.68
C LEU A 239 -17.35 -3.35 -0.94
N ALA A 240 -16.46 -2.86 -0.08
CA ALA A 240 -15.02 -3.11 -0.17
C ALA A 240 -14.71 -4.62 -0.07
N LEU A 241 -15.36 -5.32 0.87
CA LEU A 241 -15.24 -6.77 1.01
C LEU A 241 -15.65 -7.49 -0.27
N VAL A 242 -16.83 -7.17 -0.83
CA VAL A 242 -17.33 -7.80 -2.06
C VAL A 242 -16.40 -7.50 -3.23
N LEU A 243 -16.01 -6.25 -3.42
CA LEU A 243 -15.13 -5.83 -4.51
C LEU A 243 -13.80 -6.55 -4.46
N MET A 244 -13.16 -6.61 -3.28
CA MET A 244 -11.89 -7.32 -3.09
C MET A 244 -12.04 -8.82 -3.27
N THR A 245 -13.13 -9.41 -2.78
CA THR A 245 -13.40 -10.84 -2.93
C THR A 245 -13.57 -11.21 -4.41
N VAL A 246 -14.32 -10.40 -5.17
CA VAL A 246 -14.50 -10.59 -6.61
C VAL A 246 -13.17 -10.43 -7.34
N ALA A 247 -12.38 -9.39 -7.03
CA ALA A 247 -11.10 -9.16 -7.68
C ALA A 247 -10.10 -10.31 -7.42
N ALA A 248 -9.98 -10.75 -6.17
CA ALA A 248 -9.14 -11.89 -5.79
C ALA A 248 -9.63 -13.20 -6.44
N GLY A 249 -10.95 -13.44 -6.43
CA GLY A 249 -11.56 -14.62 -7.06
C GLY A 249 -11.33 -14.66 -8.57
N CYS A 250 -11.49 -13.53 -9.26
CA CYS A 250 -11.18 -13.40 -10.68
C CYS A 250 -9.71 -13.72 -10.95
N LEU A 251 -8.78 -13.15 -10.19
CA LEU A 251 -7.36 -13.42 -10.38
C LEU A 251 -7.01 -14.90 -10.20
N VAL A 252 -7.53 -15.54 -9.15
CA VAL A 252 -7.33 -16.97 -8.91
C VAL A 252 -7.91 -17.79 -10.07
N TYR A 253 -9.11 -17.46 -10.53
CA TYR A 253 -9.74 -18.13 -11.67
C TYR A 253 -8.88 -18.04 -12.93
N PHE A 254 -8.46 -16.85 -13.34
CA PHE A 254 -7.62 -16.64 -14.53
C PHE A 254 -6.22 -17.27 -14.41
N THR A 255 -5.71 -17.40 -13.18
CA THR A 255 -4.43 -18.07 -12.93
C THR A 255 -4.53 -19.59 -13.06
N ILE A 256 -5.69 -20.17 -12.74
CA ILE A 256 -5.92 -21.63 -12.83
C ILE A 256 -6.39 -22.03 -14.24
N SER A 257 -7.13 -21.16 -14.94
CA SER A 257 -7.73 -21.46 -16.25
C SER A 257 -6.79 -21.31 -17.45
N THR A 258 -5.56 -20.80 -17.24
CA THR A 258 -4.56 -20.51 -18.28
C THR A 258 -3.27 -21.26 -17.97
#